data_AF-A0A173MQK7-F1
#
_entry.id   AF-A0A173MQK7-F1
#
_cell.length_a   1.000
_cell.length_b   1.000
_cell.length_c   1.000
_cell.angle_alpha   90.00
_cell.angle_beta   90.00
_cell.angle_gamma   90.00
#
_symmetry.space_group_name_H-M   'P 1'
#
loop_
_entity.id
_entity.type
_entity.pdbx_description
1 polymer ?
#
loop_
_entity_poly.entity_id
_entity_poly.type
_entity_poly.pdbx_seq_one_letter_code
_entity_poly.pdbx_strand_id
1 'polypeptide(L)'
;MLRVFLLIFFGTWFLFAQSQNLPSLLTEKNINATFAIAAYDAEAKEWGIAVATNNLYVGNSTIYIQPGVGAIAVIAETEPAYGIKGLQQLQKGKTPQQVIQEQLIKDEDATYRQVCVIDSIGNSFAYTGNTLTYWKGVSSHKTGKGYAVMGNQLAPHVLDSLAIVFEQTKGTLAQRLTAALVAGQHAGGQINGKQSCAVMVKGSNNEWFNQIDFRVDNSHTPFEDLQKLLNYHYGRIRLNQAIYQVREGRMDRGVQLLQEGEKLVSGWTGIYGKIVTAYLLLHQDSTAVQWIQRALREVPEWRENLPAFYCLKDAPGMQGLIQSSFFTAKDWMAAIQQYQNLGLHTEAINLAKQTLQQYPLHSYIWYLLGKSYKVIGYPKDAASAFARSLQLDPANLEARL
;
A
#
# COMPACT_ATOMS: atom_id res chain seq x y z
N MET A 1 35.21 -23.39 -63.55
CA MET A 1 34.12 -22.85 -62.72
C MET A 1 33.91 -23.85 -61.60
N LEU A 2 33.90 -23.59 -60.29
CA LEU A 2 33.96 -22.40 -59.45
C LEU A 2 34.48 -22.93 -58.09
N ARG A 3 35.61 -22.44 -57.56
CA ARG A 3 36.09 -22.82 -56.22
C ARG A 3 35.39 -21.91 -55.20
N VAL A 4 34.52 -22.49 -54.36
CA VAL A 4 33.86 -21.77 -53.26
C VAL A 4 34.82 -21.73 -52.07
N PHE A 5 35.31 -20.53 -51.73
CA PHE A 5 36.01 -20.28 -50.47
C PHE A 5 34.96 -20.03 -49.38
N LEU A 6 34.94 -20.89 -48.36
CA LEU A 6 34.19 -20.65 -47.12
C LEU A 6 35.03 -19.71 -46.23
N LEU A 7 34.64 -18.43 -46.16
CA LEU A 7 35.16 -17.48 -45.20
C LEU A 7 34.39 -17.64 -43.87
N ILE A 8 35.05 -18.22 -42.86
CA ILE A 8 34.52 -18.31 -41.50
C ILE A 8 34.80 -16.96 -40.82
N PHE A 9 33.78 -16.14 -40.65
CA PHE A 9 33.84 -14.95 -39.80
C PHE A 9 33.88 -15.38 -38.33
N PHE A 10 35.06 -15.33 -37.70
CA PHE A 10 35.17 -15.34 -36.24
C PHE A 10 34.70 -13.97 -35.72
N GLY A 11 33.40 -13.83 -35.48
CA GLY A 11 32.88 -12.73 -34.69
C GLY A 11 33.39 -12.86 -33.26
N THR A 12 34.27 -11.97 -32.82
CA THR A 12 34.65 -11.83 -31.42
C THR A 12 33.46 -11.30 -30.65
N TRP A 13 32.65 -12.21 -30.10
CA TRP A 13 31.65 -11.85 -29.10
C TRP A 13 32.41 -11.41 -27.85
N PHE A 14 32.58 -10.10 -27.67
CA PHE A 14 32.95 -9.55 -26.37
C PHE A 14 31.79 -9.83 -25.41
N LEU A 15 31.88 -10.94 -24.69
CA LEU A 15 31.07 -11.19 -23.50
C LEU A 15 31.47 -10.15 -22.46
N PHE A 16 30.79 -9.00 -22.46
CA PHE A 16 30.84 -8.07 -21.35
C PHE A 16 30.12 -8.71 -20.17
N ALA A 17 30.84 -9.51 -19.40
CA ALA A 17 30.38 -9.94 -18.08
C ALA A 17 30.38 -8.69 -17.17
N GLN A 18 29.21 -8.06 -17.03
CA GLN A 18 29.03 -7.03 -16.01
C GLN A 18 28.92 -7.73 -14.66
N SER A 19 29.98 -7.67 -13.87
CA SER A 19 29.90 -8.05 -12.45
C SER A 19 28.88 -7.14 -11.78
N GLN A 20 27.75 -7.71 -11.33
CA GLN A 20 26.64 -6.94 -10.77
C GLN A 20 27.01 -6.11 -9.53
N ASN A 21 28.12 -6.44 -8.84
CA ASN A 21 28.56 -5.69 -7.67
C ASN A 21 30.08 -5.76 -7.40
N LEU A 22 30.88 -5.23 -8.34
CA LEU A 22 32.34 -5.17 -8.16
C LEU A 22 32.79 -4.40 -6.90
N PRO A 23 32.19 -3.23 -6.55
CA PRO A 23 32.55 -2.52 -5.33
C PRO A 23 32.45 -3.39 -4.07
N SER A 24 31.34 -4.12 -3.94
CA SER A 24 31.14 -5.02 -2.79
C SER A 24 32.17 -6.14 -2.77
N LEU A 25 32.43 -6.78 -3.92
CA LEU A 25 33.44 -7.84 -4.03
C LEU A 25 34.85 -7.37 -3.65
N LEU A 26 35.26 -6.18 -4.09
CA LEU A 26 36.63 -5.69 -3.89
C LEU A 26 36.88 -5.11 -2.49
N THR A 27 35.83 -4.72 -1.78
CA THR A 27 35.97 -4.03 -0.48
C THR A 27 35.46 -4.87 0.70
N GLU A 28 34.85 -6.03 0.42
CA GLU A 28 34.15 -6.86 1.42
C GLU A 28 33.03 -6.11 2.17
N LYS A 29 32.54 -5.01 1.58
CA LYS A 29 31.45 -4.16 2.08
C LYS A 29 30.17 -4.42 1.29
N ASN A 30 29.01 -4.18 1.87
CA ASN A 30 27.69 -4.33 1.24
C ASN A 30 27.22 -3.10 0.43
N ILE A 31 28.07 -2.56 -0.44
CA ILE A 31 27.66 -1.45 -1.30
C ILE A 31 26.81 -1.96 -2.45
N ASN A 32 25.55 -1.58 -2.48
CA ASN A 32 24.63 -1.88 -3.59
C ASN A 32 24.21 -0.60 -4.30
N ALA A 33 23.91 -0.70 -5.60
CA ALA A 33 23.44 0.44 -6.39
C ALA A 33 22.08 0.88 -5.85
N THR A 34 21.95 2.13 -5.43
CA THR A 34 20.83 2.60 -4.63
C THR A 34 20.54 4.07 -4.92
N PHE A 35 19.27 4.46 -4.93
CA PHE A 35 18.86 5.86 -4.87
C PHE A 35 17.70 6.06 -3.91
N ALA A 36 17.65 7.24 -3.30
CA ALA A 36 16.65 7.60 -2.32
C ALA A 36 16.27 9.08 -2.40
N ILE A 37 15.06 9.38 -1.95
CA ILE A 37 14.57 10.72 -1.67
C ILE A 37 13.97 10.73 -0.26
N ALA A 38 14.38 11.69 0.57
CA ALA A 38 13.75 12.02 1.84
C ALA A 38 13.11 13.39 1.75
N ALA A 39 11.92 13.56 2.32
CA ALA A 39 11.22 14.84 2.27
C ALA A 39 10.27 15.07 3.45
N TYR A 40 9.89 16.34 3.62
CA TYR A 40 8.90 16.81 4.58
C TYR A 40 7.76 17.55 3.87
N ASP A 41 6.54 17.25 4.28
CA ASP A 41 5.34 17.99 3.92
C ASP A 41 4.86 18.81 5.11
N ALA A 42 5.02 20.13 5.04
CA ALA A 42 4.68 21.05 6.12
C ALA A 42 3.16 21.19 6.33
N GLU A 43 2.35 21.02 5.29
CA GLU A 43 0.90 21.14 5.36
C GLU A 43 0.32 19.91 6.08
N ALA A 44 0.73 18.73 5.65
CA ALA A 44 0.29 17.47 6.26
C ALA A 44 1.02 17.14 7.58
N LYS A 45 2.15 17.80 7.86
CA LYS A 45 3.09 17.47 8.94
C LYS A 45 3.56 16.02 8.87
N GLU A 46 4.01 15.65 7.67
CA GLU A 46 4.47 14.30 7.33
C GLU A 46 5.93 14.29 6.91
N TRP A 47 6.67 13.27 7.33
CA TRP A 47 8.02 12.97 6.86
C TRP A 47 7.99 11.67 6.09
N GLY A 48 8.74 11.61 5.01
CA GLY A 48 8.75 10.42 4.18
C GLY A 48 10.07 10.16 3.49
N ILE A 49 10.32 8.88 3.21
CA ILE A 49 11.49 8.40 2.50
C ILE A 49 11.01 7.38 1.46
N ALA A 50 11.48 7.53 0.23
CA ALA A 50 11.40 6.49 -0.80
C ALA A 50 12.79 6.09 -1.25
N VAL A 51 13.00 4.80 -1.47
CA VAL A 51 14.32 4.22 -1.76
C VAL A 51 14.19 2.99 -2.66
N ALA A 52 15.16 2.77 -3.54
CA ALA A 52 15.25 1.59 -4.39
C ALA A 52 16.70 1.10 -4.49
N THR A 53 16.89 -0.22 -4.54
CA THR A 53 18.20 -0.87 -4.64
C THR A 53 18.14 -2.18 -5.45
N ASN A 54 19.31 -2.71 -5.79
CA ASN A 54 19.48 -3.98 -6.53
C ASN A 54 19.83 -5.14 -5.59
N ASN A 55 19.53 -4.96 -4.31
CA ASN A 55 19.61 -5.93 -3.22
C ASN A 55 18.23 -6.12 -2.56
N LEU A 56 18.13 -7.04 -1.61
CA LEU A 56 16.90 -7.36 -0.87
C LEU A 56 16.52 -6.28 0.18
N TYR A 57 15.21 -6.17 0.42
CA TYR A 57 14.55 -5.53 1.58
C TYR A 57 14.92 -4.09 1.98
N VAL A 58 15.36 -3.23 1.06
CA VAL A 58 15.96 -1.92 1.38
C VAL A 58 15.18 -1.01 2.32
N GLY A 59 13.85 -1.10 2.35
CA GLY A 59 13.02 -0.33 3.28
C GLY A 59 13.34 -0.59 4.75
N ASN A 60 13.83 -1.79 5.08
CA ASN A 60 14.18 -2.15 6.46
C ASN A 60 15.46 -1.47 6.97
N SER A 61 16.49 -1.44 6.13
CA SER A 61 17.85 -1.11 6.56
C SER A 61 18.12 0.39 6.49
N THR A 62 17.41 1.11 5.61
CA THR A 62 17.81 2.46 5.20
C THR A 62 16.91 3.57 5.72
N ILE A 63 15.68 3.26 6.18
CA ILE A 63 14.66 4.27 6.49
C ILE A 63 14.50 4.48 8.00
N TYR A 64 14.73 5.71 8.47
CA TYR A 64 14.52 6.10 9.87
C TYR A 64 13.63 7.34 9.92
N ILE A 65 12.42 7.21 10.46
CA ILE A 65 11.46 8.32 10.56
C ILE A 65 10.86 8.35 11.97
N GLN A 66 10.96 9.51 12.61
CA GLN A 66 10.28 9.83 13.86
C GLN A 66 9.40 11.08 13.65
N PRO A 67 8.07 10.93 13.64
CA PRO A 67 7.13 12.05 13.51
C PRO A 67 7.41 13.16 14.52
N GLY A 68 7.40 14.41 14.05
CA GLY A 68 7.70 15.60 14.85
C GLY A 68 9.19 15.85 15.08
N VAL A 69 10.07 14.95 14.66
CA VAL A 69 11.53 15.08 14.83
C VAL A 69 12.24 15.17 13.49
N GLY A 70 12.03 14.20 12.61
CA GLY A 70 12.68 14.19 11.30
C GLY A 70 12.70 12.82 10.62
N ALA A 71 13.36 12.80 9.46
CA ALA A 71 13.63 11.63 8.64
C ALA A 71 15.11 11.56 8.26
N ILE A 72 15.70 10.37 8.35
CA ILE A 72 17.09 10.10 8.00
C ILE A 72 17.13 8.86 7.12
N ALA A 73 17.79 8.96 5.98
CA ALA A 73 18.13 7.81 5.15
C ALA A 73 19.64 7.61 5.12
N VAL A 74 20.07 6.34 5.19
CA VAL A 74 21.47 5.93 5.09
C VAL A 74 21.55 4.81 4.06
N ILE A 75 22.34 5.00 3.00
CA ILE A 75 22.51 4.03 1.91
C ILE A 75 24.00 3.82 1.59
N ALA A 76 24.30 3.04 0.55
CA ALA A 76 25.62 2.48 0.27
C ALA A 76 26.02 1.53 1.40
N GLU A 77 27.20 1.67 2.00
CA GLU A 77 27.51 0.88 3.19
C GLU A 77 26.69 1.41 4.37
N THR A 78 25.63 0.70 4.73
CA THR A 78 24.65 1.23 5.70
C THR A 78 25.20 1.17 7.13
N GLU A 79 25.07 2.27 7.87
CA GLU A 79 25.42 2.36 9.30
C GLU A 79 24.22 2.90 10.11
N PRO A 80 23.49 2.03 10.86
CA PRO A 80 22.29 2.40 11.61
C PRO A 80 22.49 3.55 12.62
N ALA A 81 23.71 3.77 13.12
CA ALA A 81 23.99 4.85 14.07
C ALA A 81 23.63 6.24 13.51
N TYR A 82 23.75 6.49 12.21
CA TYR A 82 23.34 7.75 11.60
C TYR A 82 21.84 8.00 11.74
N GLY A 83 21.02 6.96 11.57
CA GLY A 83 19.57 7.04 11.76
C GLY A 83 19.19 7.18 13.23
N ILE A 84 19.63 6.25 14.07
CA ILE A 84 19.21 6.17 15.48
C ILE A 84 19.73 7.36 16.28
N LYS A 85 21.04 7.63 16.25
CA LYS A 85 21.63 8.75 16.99
C LYS A 85 21.30 10.08 16.33
N GLY A 86 21.15 10.11 15.01
CA GLY A 86 20.79 11.33 14.29
C GLY A 86 19.41 11.84 14.67
N LEU A 87 18.40 10.96 14.79
CA LEU A 87 17.08 11.36 15.28
C LEU A 87 17.14 11.89 16.73
N GLN A 88 17.93 11.26 17.61
CA GLN A 88 18.15 11.77 18.97
C GLN A 88 18.83 13.15 18.99
N GLN A 89 19.74 13.42 18.05
CA GLN A 89 20.40 14.71 17.92
C GLN A 89 19.46 15.79 17.36
N LEU A 90 18.63 15.46 16.36
CA LEU A 90 17.56 16.35 15.87
C LEU A 90 16.59 16.71 16.98
N GLN A 91 16.19 15.73 17.81
CA GLN A 91 15.31 15.98 18.95
C GLN A 91 15.92 16.94 19.98
N LYS A 92 17.25 16.99 20.07
CA LYS A 92 18.02 17.94 20.91
C LYS A 92 18.24 19.31 20.24
N GLY A 93 17.64 19.54 19.07
CA GLY A 93 17.72 20.81 18.36
C GLY A 93 18.96 20.99 17.48
N LYS A 94 19.73 19.92 17.22
CA LYS A 94 20.83 20.01 16.25
C LYS A 94 20.29 20.15 14.84
N THR A 95 20.99 20.92 14.01
CA THR A 95 20.68 21.04 12.59
C THR A 95 21.01 19.75 11.84
N PRO A 96 20.36 19.45 10.70
CA PRO A 96 20.69 18.32 9.83
C PRO A 96 22.20 18.20 9.50
N GLN A 97 22.87 19.34 9.29
CA GLN A 97 24.31 19.37 9.01
C GLN A 97 25.15 18.94 10.22
N GLN A 98 24.87 19.48 11.41
CA GLN A 98 25.56 19.10 12.64
C GLN A 98 25.36 17.61 12.96
N VAL A 99 24.15 17.09 12.74
CA VAL A 99 23.82 15.67 12.90
C VAL A 99 24.76 14.79 12.08
N ILE A 100 24.86 15.04 10.77
CA ILE A 100 25.71 14.24 9.89
C ILE A 100 27.18 14.40 10.25
N GLN A 101 27.67 15.64 10.41
CA GLN A 101 29.09 15.91 10.69
C GLN A 101 29.59 15.21 11.97
N GLU A 102 28.78 15.15 13.02
CA GLU A 102 29.16 14.47 14.27
C GLU A 102 29.28 12.95 14.15
N GLN A 103 28.53 12.33 13.23
CA GLN A 103 28.66 10.90 12.97
C GLN A 103 29.86 10.63 12.06
N LEU A 104 30.09 11.47 11.04
CA LEU A 104 31.22 11.32 10.12
C LEU A 104 32.58 11.31 10.85
N ILE A 105 32.76 12.14 11.89
CA ILE A 105 34.02 12.20 12.66
C ILE A 105 34.31 10.88 13.40
N LYS A 106 33.29 10.06 13.66
CA LYS A 106 33.40 8.82 14.45
C LYS A 106 33.37 7.56 13.57
N ASP A 107 33.20 7.71 12.26
CA ASP A 107 33.02 6.62 11.32
C ASP A 107 34.23 6.55 10.39
N GLU A 108 35.12 5.59 10.63
CA GLU A 108 36.31 5.37 9.80
C GLU A 108 35.95 5.01 8.36
N ASP A 109 34.73 4.49 8.14
CA ASP A 109 34.18 4.11 6.85
C ASP A 109 33.25 5.19 6.26
N ALA A 110 33.26 6.42 6.80
CA ALA A 110 32.41 7.53 6.38
C ALA A 110 32.40 7.75 4.85
N THR A 111 33.54 7.53 4.19
CA THR A 111 33.69 7.72 2.74
C THR A 111 32.95 6.69 1.89
N TYR A 112 32.42 5.62 2.50
CA TYR A 112 31.60 4.58 1.87
C TYR A 112 30.09 4.78 2.11
N ARG A 113 29.68 5.85 2.81
CA ARG A 113 28.28 6.12 3.17
C ARG A 113 27.65 7.14 2.23
N GLN A 114 26.32 7.09 2.10
CA GLN A 114 25.53 8.28 1.77
C GLN A 114 24.43 8.46 2.79
N VAL A 115 24.21 9.71 3.19
CA VAL A 115 23.23 10.05 4.23
C VAL A 115 22.45 11.27 3.79
N CYS A 116 21.14 11.26 3.99
CA CYS A 116 20.33 12.48 3.93
C CYS A 116 19.44 12.59 5.16
N VAL A 117 19.20 13.83 5.58
CA VAL A 117 18.47 14.18 6.80
C VAL A 117 17.51 15.32 6.48
N ILE A 118 16.27 15.18 6.96
CA ILE A 118 15.25 16.24 6.98
C ILE A 118 14.79 16.43 8.43
N ASP A 119 14.83 17.65 8.95
CA ASP A 119 14.37 17.95 10.32
C ASP A 119 12.86 18.22 10.41
N SER A 120 12.40 18.63 11.59
CA SER A 120 10.99 18.86 11.91
C SER A 120 10.36 20.07 11.22
N ILE A 121 11.18 20.96 10.63
CA ILE A 121 10.73 22.18 9.94
C ILE A 121 11.14 22.19 8.46
N GLY A 122 11.68 21.07 7.96
CA GLY A 122 12.01 20.87 6.56
C GLY A 122 13.39 21.36 6.15
N ASN A 123 14.30 21.68 7.09
CA ASN A 123 15.69 21.86 6.72
C ASN A 123 16.27 20.52 6.29
N SER A 124 17.06 20.54 5.23
CA SER A 124 17.62 19.33 4.63
C SER A 124 19.15 19.40 4.55
N PHE A 125 19.83 18.29 4.81
CA PHE A 125 21.25 18.13 4.51
C PHE A 125 21.51 16.75 3.94
N ALA A 126 22.50 16.63 3.05
CA ALA A 126 22.90 15.36 2.45
C ALA A 126 24.43 15.28 2.32
N TYR A 127 24.93 14.06 2.32
CA TYR A 127 26.35 13.75 2.21
C TYR A 127 26.55 12.53 1.31
N THR A 128 27.57 12.59 0.45
CA THR A 128 28.06 11.47 -0.36
C THR A 128 29.52 11.26 -0.05
N GLY A 129 29.86 10.06 0.44
CA GLY A 129 31.23 9.67 0.69
C GLY A 129 32.08 9.70 -0.59
N ASN A 130 33.31 10.22 -0.47
CA ASN A 130 34.18 10.45 -1.63
C ASN A 130 34.61 9.15 -2.34
N THR A 131 34.64 8.01 -1.63
CA THR A 131 35.05 6.75 -2.25
C THR A 131 34.04 6.29 -3.30
N LEU A 132 32.76 6.63 -3.10
CA LEU A 132 31.67 6.27 -3.99
C LEU A 132 31.79 6.89 -5.39
N THR A 133 32.53 7.99 -5.54
CA THR A 133 32.71 8.68 -6.84
C THR A 133 33.72 8.00 -7.75
N TYR A 134 34.52 7.05 -7.24
CA TYR A 134 35.46 6.27 -8.05
C TYR A 134 34.83 5.06 -8.72
N TRP A 135 33.59 4.72 -8.38
CA TRP A 135 32.89 3.58 -8.96
C TRP A 135 32.08 3.96 -10.17
N LYS A 136 31.75 2.95 -10.98
CA LYS A 136 31.00 3.12 -12.23
C LYS A 136 29.62 3.75 -11.94
N GLY A 137 29.22 4.71 -12.77
CA GLY A 137 27.95 5.43 -12.66
C GLY A 137 28.07 6.72 -11.87
N VAL A 138 26.93 7.37 -11.63
CA VAL A 138 26.85 8.61 -10.85
C VAL A 138 26.65 8.29 -9.38
N SER A 139 27.50 8.87 -8.53
CA SER A 139 27.35 8.90 -7.08
C SER A 139 27.30 10.34 -6.60
N SER A 140 26.16 10.82 -6.14
CA SER A 140 25.95 12.22 -5.79
C SER A 140 24.74 12.41 -4.88
N HIS A 141 24.49 13.65 -4.46
CA HIS A 141 23.30 14.08 -3.74
C HIS A 141 22.91 15.51 -4.14
N LYS A 142 21.64 15.87 -3.92
CA LYS A 142 21.11 17.22 -4.09
C LYS A 142 20.13 17.52 -2.96
N THR A 143 20.02 18.79 -2.60
CA THR A 143 19.04 19.27 -1.63
C THR A 143 18.18 20.35 -2.28
N GLY A 144 16.94 20.45 -1.82
CA GLY A 144 16.01 21.50 -2.21
C GLY A 144 15.08 21.82 -1.05
N LYS A 145 14.05 22.63 -1.29
CA LYS A 145 13.16 23.07 -0.21
C LYS A 145 12.36 21.88 0.34
N GLY A 146 12.70 21.44 1.55
CA GLY A 146 11.99 20.36 2.23
C GLY A 146 12.31 18.96 1.71
N TYR A 147 13.37 18.76 0.92
CA TYR A 147 13.76 17.44 0.44
C TYR A 147 15.27 17.30 0.18
N ALA A 148 15.73 16.05 0.16
CA ALA A 148 17.06 15.67 -0.24
C ALA A 148 17.02 14.37 -1.07
N VAL A 149 17.76 14.34 -2.17
CA VAL A 149 17.94 13.17 -3.03
C VAL A 149 19.39 12.72 -3.01
N MET A 150 19.64 11.42 -3.07
CA MET A 150 20.99 10.86 -3.12
C MET A 150 20.99 9.50 -3.81
N GLY A 151 22.16 9.08 -4.28
CA GLY A 151 22.36 7.71 -4.73
C GLY A 151 23.72 7.46 -5.32
N ASN A 152 24.01 6.18 -5.59
CA ASN A 152 25.27 5.66 -6.10
C ASN A 152 25.05 4.67 -7.26
N GLN A 153 26.06 4.53 -8.11
CA GLN A 153 26.03 3.63 -9.26
C GLN A 153 24.78 3.84 -10.14
N LEU A 154 24.43 5.11 -10.40
CA LEU A 154 23.25 5.49 -11.15
C LEU A 154 23.56 5.81 -12.61
N ALA A 155 22.56 5.66 -13.46
CA ALA A 155 22.56 6.28 -14.78
C ALA A 155 22.62 7.82 -14.65
N PRO A 156 23.08 8.54 -15.69
CA PRO A 156 22.99 10.00 -15.71
C PRO A 156 21.54 10.48 -15.52
N HIS A 157 21.36 11.65 -14.90
CA HIS A 157 20.06 12.32 -14.70
C HIS A 157 19.06 11.71 -13.70
N VAL A 158 19.36 10.56 -13.07
CA VAL A 158 18.44 9.96 -12.08
C VAL A 158 18.11 10.92 -10.93
N LEU A 159 19.11 11.60 -10.37
CA LEU A 159 18.88 12.55 -9.27
C LEU A 159 18.15 13.81 -9.69
N ASP A 160 18.36 14.27 -10.93
CA ASP A 160 17.59 15.38 -11.50
C ASP A 160 16.11 14.99 -11.65
N SER A 161 15.85 13.80 -12.17
CA SER A 161 14.50 13.26 -12.34
C SER A 161 13.76 13.13 -11.01
N LEU A 162 14.43 12.61 -9.96
CA LEU A 162 13.86 12.53 -8.61
C LEU A 162 13.42 13.91 -8.11
N ALA A 163 14.30 14.91 -8.20
CA ALA A 163 14.05 16.26 -7.72
C ALA A 163 12.92 16.93 -8.51
N ILE A 164 13.02 16.98 -9.83
CA ILE A 164 12.07 17.66 -10.72
C ILE A 164 10.67 17.08 -10.55
N VAL A 165 10.54 15.75 -10.58
CA VAL A 165 9.23 15.11 -10.47
C VAL A 165 8.64 15.28 -9.07
N PHE A 166 9.45 15.22 -8.01
CA PHE A 166 8.97 15.48 -6.65
C PHE A 166 8.37 16.89 -6.50
N GLU A 167 9.04 17.91 -7.05
CA GLU A 167 8.59 19.31 -6.97
C GLU A 167 7.33 19.58 -7.80
N GLN A 168 7.20 18.92 -8.96
CA GLN A 168 6.09 19.13 -9.90
C GLN A 168 4.85 18.31 -9.55
N THR A 169 5.02 17.13 -8.95
CA THR A 169 3.92 16.23 -8.61
C THR A 169 3.05 16.83 -7.51
N LYS A 170 1.73 16.71 -7.65
CA LYS A 170 0.75 17.09 -6.63
C LYS A 170 0.16 15.86 -5.97
N GLY A 171 -0.46 16.04 -4.81
CA GLY A 171 -1.03 14.96 -4.01
C GLY A 171 -0.32 14.79 -2.69
N THR A 172 -0.58 13.66 -2.03
CA THR A 172 0.00 13.33 -0.73
C THR A 172 1.52 13.15 -0.82
N LEU A 173 2.21 13.25 0.33
CA LEU A 173 3.66 13.03 0.36
C LEU A 173 4.05 11.66 -0.21
N ALA A 174 3.29 10.61 0.09
CA ALA A 174 3.53 9.27 -0.47
C ALA A 174 3.40 9.23 -1.99
N GLN A 175 2.40 9.90 -2.58
CA GLN A 175 2.25 9.99 -4.04
C GLN A 175 3.43 10.71 -4.70
N ARG A 176 3.87 11.83 -4.12
CA ARG A 176 5.02 12.59 -4.65
C ARG A 176 6.31 11.79 -4.57
N LEU A 177 6.55 11.12 -3.43
CA LEU A 177 7.74 10.29 -3.23
C LEU A 177 7.78 9.08 -4.19
N THR A 178 6.66 8.36 -4.33
CA THR A 178 6.58 7.23 -5.27
C THR A 178 6.72 7.69 -6.73
N ALA A 179 6.08 8.80 -7.11
CA ALA A 179 6.23 9.36 -8.46
C ALA A 179 7.68 9.73 -8.77
N ALA A 180 8.38 10.38 -7.83
CA ALA A 180 9.80 10.67 -7.95
C ALA A 180 10.62 9.38 -8.11
N LEU A 181 10.39 8.38 -7.26
CA LEU A 181 11.12 7.11 -7.29
C LEU A 181 10.97 6.39 -8.65
N VAL A 182 9.75 6.35 -9.20
CA VAL A 182 9.46 5.79 -10.54
C VAL A 182 10.15 6.60 -11.63
N ALA A 183 10.14 7.93 -11.54
CA ALA A 183 10.82 8.80 -12.50
C ALA A 183 12.35 8.63 -12.48
N GLY A 184 12.93 8.38 -11.30
CA GLY A 184 14.33 8.01 -11.16
C GLY A 184 14.66 6.71 -11.91
N GLN A 185 13.79 5.70 -11.80
CA GLN A 185 13.92 4.46 -12.57
C GLN A 185 13.81 4.70 -14.09
N HIS A 186 12.85 5.52 -14.53
CA HIS A 186 12.68 5.84 -15.96
C HIS A 186 13.83 6.68 -16.54
N ALA A 187 14.54 7.44 -15.71
CA ALA A 187 15.77 8.13 -16.09
C ALA A 187 17.00 7.20 -16.20
N GLY A 188 16.80 5.87 -16.12
CA GLY A 188 17.83 4.85 -16.25
C GLY A 188 18.15 4.13 -14.94
N GLY A 189 17.73 4.69 -13.79
CA GLY A 189 17.85 4.06 -12.48
C GLY A 189 19.27 3.62 -12.12
N GLN A 190 19.36 2.45 -11.51
CA GLN A 190 20.62 1.83 -11.12
C GLN A 190 21.24 1.09 -12.30
N ILE A 191 22.55 1.24 -12.51
CA ILE A 191 23.22 0.68 -13.70
C ILE A 191 23.38 -0.86 -13.69
N ASN A 192 23.17 -1.50 -12.53
CA ASN A 192 23.40 -2.93 -12.31
C ASN A 192 22.12 -3.68 -11.88
N GLY A 193 20.95 -3.25 -12.36
CA GLY A 193 19.66 -3.91 -12.12
C GLY A 193 18.85 -3.32 -10.97
N LYS A 194 17.73 -3.98 -10.64
CA LYS A 194 16.75 -3.56 -9.62
C LYS A 194 16.19 -4.80 -8.91
N GLN A 195 15.88 -4.69 -7.63
CA GLN A 195 15.36 -5.83 -6.86
C GLN A 195 14.36 -5.45 -5.78
N SER A 196 14.63 -4.41 -4.99
CA SER A 196 13.73 -3.99 -3.92
C SER A 196 13.55 -2.48 -3.89
N CYS A 197 12.39 -2.04 -3.37
CA CYS A 197 12.11 -0.64 -3.14
C CYS A 197 11.07 -0.46 -2.02
N ALA A 198 11.00 0.75 -1.47
CA ALA A 198 10.06 1.07 -0.41
C ALA A 198 9.65 2.55 -0.47
N VAL A 199 8.47 2.84 0.08
CA VAL A 199 8.06 4.18 0.50
C VAL A 199 7.50 4.10 1.91
N MET A 200 8.04 4.92 2.80
CA MET A 200 7.54 5.07 4.17
C MET A 200 7.20 6.53 4.40
N VAL A 201 6.00 6.80 4.92
CA VAL A 201 5.55 8.14 5.30
C VAL A 201 4.95 8.07 6.69
N LYS A 202 5.45 8.92 7.59
CA LYS A 202 4.91 9.05 8.94
C LYS A 202 4.52 10.49 9.26
N GLY A 203 3.30 10.68 9.75
CA GLY A 203 2.73 11.98 10.14
C GLY A 203 2.56 12.12 11.64
N SER A 204 2.72 13.34 12.17
CA SER A 204 2.47 13.65 13.59
C SER A 204 0.99 13.57 13.97
N ASN A 205 0.10 13.72 13.00
CA ASN A 205 -1.36 13.64 13.19
C ASN A 205 -1.93 12.25 12.85
N ASN A 206 -1.07 11.29 12.50
CA ASN A 206 -1.49 9.97 12.07
C ASN A 206 -1.37 8.98 13.24
N GLU A 207 -2.44 8.24 13.49
CA GLU A 207 -2.41 7.04 14.32
C GLU A 207 -1.44 5.99 13.74
N TRP A 208 -0.94 5.08 14.58
CA TRP A 208 0.05 4.08 14.16
C TRP A 208 -0.40 3.24 12.95
N PHE A 209 -1.71 2.96 12.84
CA PHE A 209 -2.30 2.16 11.75
C PHE A 209 -2.61 2.98 10.48
N ASN A 210 -2.43 4.30 10.51
CA ASN A 210 -2.62 5.21 9.39
C ASN A 210 -1.28 5.69 8.78
N GLN A 211 -0.15 5.19 9.28
CA GLN A 211 1.15 5.44 8.68
C GLN A 211 1.34 4.58 7.42
N ILE A 212 2.10 5.08 6.45
CA ILE A 212 2.44 4.34 5.23
C ILE A 212 3.80 3.69 5.44
N ASP A 213 3.84 2.38 5.25
CA ASP A 213 5.06 1.57 5.16
C ASP A 213 4.84 0.50 4.09
N PHE A 214 5.12 0.87 2.84
CA PHE A 214 5.00 -0.04 1.70
C PHE A 214 6.37 -0.48 1.25
N ARG A 215 6.54 -1.80 1.19
CA ARG A 215 7.81 -2.44 0.89
C ARG A 215 7.61 -3.52 -0.15
N VAL A 216 8.44 -3.45 -1.19
CA VAL A 216 8.65 -4.53 -2.15
C VAL A 216 10.05 -5.05 -1.90
N ASP A 217 10.16 -6.04 -1.02
CA ASP A 217 11.46 -6.53 -0.54
C ASP A 217 12.20 -7.41 -1.55
N ASN A 218 11.49 -7.93 -2.57
CA ASN A 218 12.04 -8.63 -3.73
C ASN A 218 11.02 -8.67 -4.88
N SER A 219 11.37 -8.15 -6.05
CA SER A 219 10.59 -8.28 -7.28
C SER A 219 11.44 -8.03 -8.53
N HIS A 220 11.03 -8.59 -9.66
CA HIS A 220 11.57 -8.21 -10.98
C HIS A 220 11.03 -6.86 -11.48
N THR A 221 9.88 -6.43 -10.96
CA THR A 221 9.18 -5.17 -11.28
C THR A 221 8.86 -4.38 -10.00
N PRO A 222 9.89 -4.03 -9.20
CA PRO A 222 9.66 -3.51 -7.85
C PRO A 222 8.92 -2.18 -7.83
N PHE A 223 9.15 -1.30 -8.82
CA PHE A 223 8.50 0.01 -8.90
C PHE A 223 7.02 -0.10 -9.28
N GLU A 224 6.69 -1.02 -10.19
CA GLU A 224 5.31 -1.31 -10.59
C GLU A 224 4.53 -1.93 -9.41
N ASP A 225 5.16 -2.84 -8.66
CA ASP A 225 4.55 -3.44 -7.49
C ASP A 225 4.38 -2.44 -6.33
N LEU A 226 5.34 -1.53 -6.14
CA LEU A 226 5.21 -0.44 -5.16
C LEU A 226 4.04 0.50 -5.53
N GLN A 227 3.92 0.82 -6.82
CA GLN A 227 2.80 1.61 -7.32
C GLN A 227 1.45 0.90 -7.11
N LYS A 228 1.39 -0.44 -7.28
CA LYS A 228 0.18 -1.22 -6.95
C LYS A 228 -0.19 -1.10 -5.47
N LEU A 229 0.77 -1.22 -4.55
CA LEU A 229 0.51 -1.06 -3.11
C LEU A 229 -0.07 0.32 -2.79
N LEU A 230 0.51 1.38 -3.38
CA LEU A 230 0.02 2.74 -3.22
C LEU A 230 -1.40 2.92 -3.81
N ASN A 231 -1.65 2.35 -4.99
CA ASN A 231 -2.96 2.38 -5.62
C ASN A 231 -4.00 1.62 -4.78
N TYR A 232 -3.67 0.45 -4.23
CA TYR A 232 -4.59 -0.31 -3.37
C TYR A 232 -4.96 0.48 -2.12
N HIS A 233 -4.00 1.15 -1.50
CA HIS A 233 -4.24 2.00 -0.34
C HIS A 233 -5.23 3.14 -0.66
N TYR A 234 -4.94 3.96 -1.67
CA TYR A 234 -5.82 5.08 -2.03
C TYR A 234 -7.13 4.65 -2.67
N GLY A 235 -7.11 3.54 -3.41
CA GLY A 235 -8.30 2.92 -3.99
C GLY A 235 -9.28 2.47 -2.91
N ARG A 236 -8.79 1.80 -1.86
CA ARG A 236 -9.63 1.46 -0.68
C ARG A 236 -10.23 2.70 -0.03
N ILE A 237 -9.46 3.78 0.12
CA ILE A 237 -9.95 5.04 0.67
C ILE A 237 -11.07 5.60 -0.21
N ARG A 238 -10.88 5.63 -1.54
CA ARG A 238 -11.90 6.07 -2.50
C ARG A 238 -13.17 5.22 -2.44
N LEU A 239 -13.05 3.90 -2.33
CA LEU A 239 -14.20 3.01 -2.16
C LEU A 239 -14.95 3.26 -0.83
N ASN A 240 -14.23 3.47 0.27
CA ASN A 240 -14.85 3.83 1.55
C ASN A 240 -15.59 5.16 1.47
N GLN A 241 -14.96 6.16 0.83
CA GLN A 241 -15.59 7.46 0.59
C GLN A 241 -16.82 7.31 -0.30
N ALA A 242 -16.76 6.53 -1.38
CA ALA A 242 -17.89 6.27 -2.27
C ALA A 242 -19.10 5.73 -1.49
N ILE A 243 -18.91 4.65 -0.72
CA ILE A 243 -19.96 4.04 0.10
C ILE A 243 -20.53 5.05 1.10
N TYR A 244 -19.67 5.84 1.75
CA TYR A 244 -20.11 6.90 2.66
C TYR A 244 -20.99 7.93 1.94
N GLN A 245 -20.55 8.45 0.79
CA GLN A 245 -21.32 9.44 0.02
C GLN A 245 -22.68 8.89 -0.42
N VAL A 246 -22.74 7.62 -0.85
CA VAL A 246 -23.99 6.96 -1.23
C VAL A 246 -24.95 6.84 -0.05
N ARG A 247 -24.46 6.42 1.12
CA ARG A 247 -25.27 6.33 2.35
C ARG A 247 -25.82 7.67 2.80
N GLU A 248 -25.10 8.75 2.52
CA GLU A 248 -25.50 10.13 2.79
C GLU A 248 -26.41 10.72 1.69
N GLY A 249 -26.87 9.90 0.73
CA GLY A 249 -27.76 10.31 -0.36
C GLY A 249 -27.08 11.06 -1.52
N ARG A 250 -25.75 11.20 -1.50
CA ARG A 250 -24.97 11.92 -2.52
C ARG A 250 -24.50 10.98 -3.63
N MET A 251 -25.45 10.50 -4.42
CA MET A 251 -25.27 9.42 -5.40
C MET A 251 -24.20 9.72 -6.45
N ASP A 252 -24.28 10.87 -7.13
CA ASP A 252 -23.33 11.23 -8.21
C ASP A 252 -21.88 11.24 -7.74
N ARG A 253 -21.65 11.82 -6.55
CA ARG A 253 -20.33 11.84 -5.94
C ARG A 253 -19.87 10.43 -5.55
N GLY A 254 -20.79 9.60 -5.07
CA GLY A 254 -20.58 8.18 -4.81
C GLY A 254 -20.09 7.43 -6.04
N VAL A 255 -20.79 7.58 -7.18
CA VAL A 255 -20.43 6.93 -8.45
C VAL A 255 -19.04 7.37 -8.91
N GLN A 256 -18.76 8.67 -8.89
CA GLN A 256 -17.45 9.18 -9.30
C GLN A 256 -16.31 8.56 -8.47
N LEU A 257 -16.45 8.56 -7.15
CA LEU A 257 -15.45 8.00 -6.24
C LEU A 257 -15.29 6.48 -6.40
N LEU A 258 -16.39 5.77 -6.66
CA LEU A 258 -16.37 4.34 -6.92
C LEU A 258 -15.55 4.03 -8.17
N GLN A 259 -15.81 4.73 -9.28
CA GLN A 259 -15.07 4.56 -10.54
C GLN A 259 -13.59 4.94 -10.41
N GLU A 260 -13.26 5.98 -9.65
CA GLU A 260 -11.87 6.32 -9.30
C GLU A 260 -11.21 5.18 -8.50
N GLY A 261 -11.91 4.67 -7.49
CA GLY A 261 -11.42 3.60 -6.62
C GLY A 261 -11.17 2.29 -7.36
N GLU A 262 -12.08 1.89 -8.24
CA GLU A 262 -11.97 0.65 -9.04
C GLU A 262 -10.71 0.59 -9.91
N LYS A 263 -10.38 1.70 -10.57
CA LYS A 263 -9.16 1.79 -11.38
C LYS A 263 -7.91 1.53 -10.54
N LEU A 264 -7.91 2.03 -9.30
CA LEU A 264 -6.78 1.92 -8.39
C LEU A 264 -6.65 0.52 -7.76
N VAL A 265 -7.77 -0.16 -7.49
CA VAL A 265 -7.75 -1.49 -6.86
C VAL A 265 -7.75 -2.66 -7.85
N SER A 266 -7.50 -2.40 -9.13
CA SER A 266 -7.44 -3.43 -10.16
C SER A 266 -6.42 -4.53 -9.81
N GLY A 267 -6.88 -5.79 -9.78
CA GLY A 267 -6.06 -6.94 -9.39
C GLY A 267 -6.12 -7.30 -7.89
N TRP A 268 -6.77 -6.49 -7.05
CA TRP A 268 -6.98 -6.83 -5.64
C TRP A 268 -8.30 -7.59 -5.44
N THR A 269 -8.29 -8.89 -5.69
CA THR A 269 -9.50 -9.74 -5.63
C THR A 269 -10.20 -9.71 -4.26
N GLY A 270 -9.46 -9.54 -3.17
CA GLY A 270 -10.01 -9.38 -1.82
C GLY A 270 -10.89 -8.15 -1.61
N ILE A 271 -10.88 -7.16 -2.51
CA ILE A 271 -11.73 -5.96 -2.40
C ILE A 271 -13.08 -6.11 -3.13
N TYR A 272 -13.26 -7.17 -3.93
CA TYR A 272 -14.41 -7.30 -4.83
C TYR A 272 -15.75 -7.26 -4.09
N GLY A 273 -15.86 -7.88 -2.91
CA GLY A 273 -17.09 -7.82 -2.11
C GLY A 273 -17.51 -6.40 -1.73
N LYS A 274 -16.54 -5.51 -1.51
CA LYS A 274 -16.79 -4.09 -1.23
C LYS A 274 -17.29 -3.35 -2.47
N ILE A 275 -16.72 -3.62 -3.65
CA ILE A 275 -17.16 -3.05 -4.92
C ILE A 275 -18.60 -3.48 -5.23
N VAL A 276 -18.90 -4.78 -5.12
CA VAL A 276 -20.25 -5.33 -5.30
C VAL A 276 -21.24 -4.65 -4.35
N THR A 277 -20.87 -4.49 -3.07
CA THR A 277 -21.70 -3.78 -2.08
C THR A 277 -21.96 -2.32 -2.48
N ALA A 278 -20.94 -1.61 -2.99
CA ALA A 278 -21.10 -0.23 -3.42
C ALA A 278 -22.09 -0.11 -4.59
N TYR A 279 -22.05 -1.02 -5.57
CA TYR A 279 -23.01 -1.02 -6.67
C TYR A 279 -24.43 -1.39 -6.23
N LEU A 280 -24.59 -2.31 -5.28
CA LEU A 280 -25.89 -2.63 -4.71
C LEU A 280 -26.50 -1.42 -3.99
N LEU A 281 -25.70 -0.66 -3.23
CA LEU A 281 -26.15 0.59 -2.60
C LEU A 281 -26.54 1.66 -3.62
N LEU A 282 -25.97 1.61 -4.82
CA LEU A 282 -26.32 2.48 -5.95
C LEU A 282 -27.48 1.95 -6.81
N HIS A 283 -28.09 0.82 -6.43
CA HIS A 283 -29.13 0.13 -7.21
C HIS A 283 -28.69 -0.26 -8.63
N GLN A 284 -27.41 -0.59 -8.80
CA GLN A 284 -26.80 -1.02 -10.06
C GLN A 284 -26.54 -2.53 -10.06
N ASP A 285 -27.61 -3.31 -9.90
CA ASP A 285 -27.56 -4.77 -9.72
C ASP A 285 -26.84 -5.48 -10.87
N SER A 286 -27.06 -5.05 -12.12
CA SER A 286 -26.38 -5.63 -13.28
C SER A 286 -24.86 -5.50 -13.20
N THR A 287 -24.36 -4.36 -12.74
CA THR A 287 -22.91 -4.12 -12.57
C THR A 287 -22.38 -4.92 -11.37
N ALA A 288 -23.14 -5.02 -10.28
CA ALA A 288 -22.82 -5.86 -9.14
C ALA A 288 -22.66 -7.34 -9.56
N VAL A 289 -23.58 -7.86 -10.39
CA VAL A 289 -23.51 -9.22 -10.95
C VAL A 289 -22.28 -9.39 -11.84
N GLN A 290 -21.94 -8.42 -12.70
CA GLN A 290 -20.73 -8.50 -13.52
C GLN A 290 -19.45 -8.61 -12.68
N TRP A 291 -19.38 -7.89 -11.56
CA TRP A 291 -18.28 -7.99 -10.61
C TRP A 291 -18.23 -9.35 -9.90
N ILE A 292 -19.38 -9.90 -9.50
CA ILE A 292 -19.46 -11.26 -8.95
C ILE A 292 -18.94 -12.29 -9.97
N GLN A 293 -19.42 -12.22 -11.21
CA GLN A 293 -18.99 -13.13 -12.28
C GLN A 293 -17.50 -13.00 -12.57
N ARG A 294 -16.97 -11.76 -12.54
CA ARG A 294 -15.53 -11.51 -12.66
C ARG A 294 -14.77 -12.15 -11.50
N ALA A 295 -15.22 -11.96 -10.27
CA ALA A 295 -14.62 -12.54 -9.09
C ALA A 295 -14.53 -14.07 -9.20
N LEU A 296 -15.60 -14.72 -9.64
CA LEU A 296 -15.66 -16.18 -9.82
C LEU A 296 -14.77 -16.69 -10.96
N ARG A 297 -14.53 -15.89 -12.00
CA ARG A 297 -13.60 -16.23 -13.09
C ARG A 297 -12.14 -16.12 -12.66
N GLU A 298 -11.81 -15.11 -11.87
CA GLU A 298 -10.44 -14.86 -11.42
C GLU A 298 -10.06 -15.71 -10.19
N VAL A 299 -11.01 -15.97 -9.29
CA VAL A 299 -10.82 -16.73 -8.05
C VAL A 299 -12.04 -17.66 -7.84
N PRO A 300 -11.97 -18.93 -8.27
CA PRO A 300 -13.08 -19.88 -8.12
C PRO A 300 -13.56 -20.10 -6.67
N GLU A 301 -12.68 -19.93 -5.69
CA GLU A 301 -12.94 -20.02 -4.25
C GLU A 301 -13.79 -18.85 -3.74
N TRP A 302 -13.87 -17.74 -4.50
CA TRP A 302 -14.69 -16.59 -4.16
C TRP A 302 -16.17 -16.93 -4.02
N ARG A 303 -16.61 -18.10 -4.49
CA ARG A 303 -17.92 -18.70 -4.23
C ARG A 303 -18.32 -18.68 -2.75
N GLU A 304 -17.37 -18.73 -1.83
CA GLU A 304 -17.62 -18.60 -0.38
C GLU A 304 -18.33 -17.29 0.00
N ASN A 305 -18.24 -16.24 -0.83
CA ASN A 305 -18.86 -14.94 -0.61
C ASN A 305 -20.29 -14.86 -1.17
N LEU A 306 -20.72 -15.81 -2.01
CA LEU A 306 -22.04 -15.78 -2.67
C LEU A 306 -23.23 -15.70 -1.70
N PRO A 307 -23.21 -16.35 -0.51
CA PRO A 307 -24.29 -16.20 0.46
C PRO A 307 -24.54 -14.76 0.89
N ALA A 308 -23.50 -13.94 1.02
CA ALA A 308 -23.67 -12.52 1.34
C ALA A 308 -24.52 -11.81 0.28
N PHE A 309 -24.43 -12.22 -0.98
CA PHE A 309 -25.16 -11.61 -2.10
C PHE A 309 -26.46 -12.34 -2.45
N TYR A 310 -27.10 -13.02 -1.48
CA TYR A 310 -28.38 -13.72 -1.65
C TYR A 310 -29.50 -12.84 -2.23
N CYS A 311 -29.46 -11.52 -2.01
CA CYS A 311 -30.38 -10.56 -2.64
C CYS A 311 -30.39 -10.62 -4.18
N LEU A 312 -29.31 -11.09 -4.80
CA LEU A 312 -29.17 -11.24 -6.24
C LEU A 312 -29.49 -12.65 -6.76
N LYS A 313 -30.04 -13.57 -5.93
CA LYS A 313 -30.25 -14.98 -6.32
C LYS A 313 -31.03 -15.18 -7.61
N ASP A 314 -31.99 -14.30 -7.89
CA ASP A 314 -32.88 -14.36 -9.05
C ASP A 314 -32.44 -13.40 -10.18
N ALA A 315 -31.35 -12.64 -9.97
CA ALA A 315 -30.87 -11.67 -10.94
C ALA A 315 -30.36 -12.36 -12.23
N PRO A 316 -30.53 -11.75 -13.41
CA PRO A 316 -29.94 -12.24 -14.65
C PRO A 316 -28.42 -12.43 -14.51
N GLY A 317 -27.92 -13.64 -14.81
CA GLY A 317 -26.50 -13.99 -14.68
C GLY A 317 -26.11 -14.60 -13.34
N MET A 318 -27.06 -14.77 -12.40
CA MET A 318 -26.85 -15.43 -11.10
C MET A 318 -27.51 -16.81 -11.00
N GLN A 319 -28.25 -17.23 -12.04
CA GLN A 319 -28.98 -18.49 -12.05
C GLN A 319 -28.06 -19.68 -11.75
N GLY A 320 -28.43 -20.47 -10.75
CA GLY A 320 -27.69 -21.67 -10.34
C GLY A 320 -26.38 -21.41 -9.58
N LEU A 321 -25.94 -20.15 -9.43
CA LEU A 321 -24.76 -19.80 -8.65
C LEU A 321 -25.06 -19.79 -7.15
N ILE A 322 -26.22 -19.26 -6.76
CA ILE A 322 -26.65 -19.19 -5.35
C ILE A 322 -27.55 -20.39 -5.05
N GLN A 323 -26.96 -21.46 -4.49
CA GLN A 323 -27.67 -22.70 -4.17
C GLN A 323 -28.11 -22.72 -2.71
N SER A 324 -29.15 -21.96 -2.39
CA SER A 324 -29.61 -21.78 -1.01
C SER A 324 -30.10 -23.05 -0.29
N SER A 325 -30.37 -24.14 -1.03
CA SER A 325 -30.65 -25.46 -0.45
C SER A 325 -29.47 -26.03 0.35
N PHE A 326 -28.25 -25.59 0.06
CA PHE A 326 -27.03 -26.03 0.77
C PHE A 326 -26.54 -25.02 1.81
N PHE A 327 -27.29 -23.94 2.05
CA PHE A 327 -26.86 -22.92 3.00
C PHE A 327 -26.88 -23.45 4.44
N THR A 328 -25.74 -23.31 5.09
CA THR A 328 -25.57 -23.48 6.54
C THR A 328 -26.11 -22.25 7.28
N ALA A 329 -26.20 -22.33 8.61
CA ALA A 329 -26.53 -21.16 9.43
C ALA A 329 -25.55 -19.99 9.21
N LYS A 330 -24.26 -20.27 8.94
CA LYS A 330 -23.24 -19.25 8.65
C LYS A 330 -23.52 -18.52 7.33
N ASP A 331 -23.97 -19.25 6.32
CA ASP A 331 -24.31 -18.68 5.00
C ASP A 331 -25.52 -17.75 5.11
N TRP A 332 -26.57 -18.20 5.83
CA TRP A 332 -27.73 -17.35 6.10
C TRP A 332 -27.38 -16.13 6.95
N MET A 333 -26.49 -16.28 7.93
CA MET A 333 -25.99 -15.16 8.72
C MET A 333 -25.28 -14.12 7.85
N ALA A 334 -24.46 -14.54 6.90
CA ALA A 334 -23.82 -13.64 5.94
C ALA A 334 -24.85 -12.90 5.07
N ALA A 335 -25.88 -13.61 4.57
CA ALA A 335 -26.97 -13.00 3.81
C ALA A 335 -27.72 -11.94 4.62
N ILE A 336 -28.14 -12.26 5.86
CA ILE A 336 -28.86 -11.35 6.76
C ILE A 336 -28.00 -10.11 7.06
N GLN A 337 -26.72 -10.31 7.39
CA GLN A 337 -25.82 -9.21 7.68
C GLN A 337 -25.63 -8.30 6.46
N GLN A 338 -25.60 -8.85 5.26
CA GLN A 338 -25.49 -8.05 4.05
C GLN A 338 -26.77 -7.26 3.75
N TYR A 339 -27.96 -7.82 3.94
CA TYR A 339 -29.20 -7.03 3.86
C TYR A 339 -29.16 -5.82 4.82
N GLN A 340 -28.67 -6.01 6.05
CA GLN A 340 -28.48 -4.90 6.98
C GLN A 340 -27.45 -3.88 6.48
N ASN A 341 -26.33 -4.33 5.89
CA ASN A 341 -25.30 -3.43 5.34
C ASN A 341 -25.83 -2.57 4.18
N LEU A 342 -26.81 -3.09 3.45
CA LEU A 342 -27.53 -2.41 2.36
C LEU A 342 -28.69 -1.53 2.86
N GLY A 343 -28.97 -1.50 4.17
CA GLY A 343 -30.10 -0.76 4.75
C GLY A 343 -31.46 -1.44 4.57
N LEU A 344 -31.49 -2.67 4.03
CA LEU A 344 -32.69 -3.47 3.75
C LEU A 344 -33.13 -4.24 5.01
N HIS A 345 -33.50 -3.50 6.07
CA HIS A 345 -33.77 -4.08 7.38
C HIS A 345 -35.05 -4.91 7.44
N THR A 346 -36.05 -4.61 6.63
CA THR A 346 -37.31 -5.38 6.55
C THR A 346 -37.04 -6.76 5.97
N GLU A 347 -36.27 -6.82 4.88
CA GLU A 347 -35.83 -8.04 4.22
C GLU A 347 -34.93 -8.86 5.16
N ALA A 348 -34.02 -8.19 5.88
CA ALA A 348 -33.19 -8.84 6.88
C ALA A 348 -34.01 -9.50 8.00
N ILE A 349 -35.09 -8.85 8.48
CA ILE A 349 -36.00 -9.41 9.50
C ILE A 349 -36.72 -10.64 8.95
N ASN A 350 -37.27 -10.55 7.76
CA ASN A 350 -38.01 -11.64 7.13
C ASN A 350 -37.10 -12.85 6.93
N LEU A 351 -35.88 -12.62 6.43
CA LEU A 351 -34.90 -13.68 6.25
C LEU A 351 -34.46 -14.29 7.58
N ALA A 352 -34.16 -13.46 8.60
CA ALA A 352 -33.77 -13.96 9.91
C ALA A 352 -34.88 -14.80 10.57
N LYS A 353 -36.14 -14.39 10.48
CA LYS A 353 -37.28 -15.18 10.98
C LYS A 353 -37.39 -16.52 10.28
N GLN A 354 -37.26 -16.56 8.96
CA GLN A 354 -37.28 -17.79 8.18
C GLN A 354 -36.12 -18.70 8.59
N THR A 355 -34.91 -18.17 8.70
CA THR A 355 -33.73 -18.95 9.11
C THR A 355 -33.86 -19.50 10.53
N LEU A 356 -34.45 -18.75 11.47
CA LEU A 356 -34.66 -19.20 12.84
C LEU A 356 -35.71 -20.32 12.97
N GLN A 357 -36.59 -20.53 11.97
CA GLN A 357 -37.44 -21.72 11.93
C GLN A 357 -36.60 -22.99 11.77
N GLN A 358 -35.51 -22.92 11.00
CA GLN A 358 -34.59 -24.03 10.77
C GLN A 358 -33.51 -24.13 11.86
N TYR A 359 -33.04 -22.98 12.37
CA TYR A 359 -31.95 -22.88 13.34
C TYR A 359 -32.37 -22.13 14.62
N PRO A 360 -33.35 -22.63 15.39
CA PRO A 360 -33.98 -21.88 16.49
C PRO A 360 -33.05 -21.57 17.67
N LEU A 361 -31.94 -22.32 17.80
CA LEU A 361 -30.96 -22.18 18.88
C LEU A 361 -29.73 -21.34 18.48
N HIS A 362 -29.72 -20.73 17.29
CA HIS A 362 -28.57 -19.95 16.83
C HIS A 362 -28.57 -18.54 17.42
N SER A 363 -27.77 -18.32 18.46
CA SER A 363 -27.71 -17.06 19.23
C SER A 363 -27.48 -15.82 18.36
N TYR A 364 -26.53 -15.87 17.43
CA TYR A 364 -26.16 -14.69 16.65
C TYR A 364 -27.24 -14.25 15.64
N ILE A 365 -28.06 -15.17 15.12
CA ILE A 365 -29.15 -14.80 14.19
C ILE A 365 -30.27 -14.07 14.95
N TRP A 366 -30.53 -14.46 16.21
CA TRP A 366 -31.40 -13.70 17.11
C TRP A 366 -30.86 -12.28 17.36
N TYR A 367 -29.54 -12.13 17.54
CA TYR A 367 -28.91 -10.82 17.65
C TYR A 367 -29.10 -9.97 16.37
N LEU A 368 -28.84 -10.53 15.19
CA LEU A 368 -29.07 -9.83 13.92
C LEU A 368 -30.53 -9.42 13.74
N LEU A 369 -31.48 -10.29 14.11
CA LEU A 369 -32.91 -9.97 14.10
C LEU A 369 -33.20 -8.74 15.00
N GLY A 370 -32.69 -8.74 16.22
CA GLY A 370 -32.85 -7.62 17.16
C GLY A 370 -32.25 -6.31 16.64
N LYS A 371 -31.06 -6.38 16.02
CA LYS A 371 -30.40 -5.22 15.40
C LYS A 371 -31.26 -4.60 14.30
N SER A 372 -31.87 -5.40 13.43
CA SER A 372 -32.76 -4.86 12.40
C SER A 372 -34.02 -4.24 13.01
N TYR A 373 -34.68 -4.89 13.96
CA TYR A 373 -35.85 -4.34 14.65
C TYR A 373 -35.58 -3.00 15.33
N LYS A 374 -34.40 -2.86 15.96
CA LYS A 374 -33.97 -1.61 16.58
C LYS A 374 -33.88 -0.47 15.56
N VAL A 375 -33.28 -0.72 14.39
CA VAL A 375 -33.11 0.30 13.34
C VAL A 375 -34.46 0.76 12.77
N ILE A 376 -35.41 -0.16 12.54
CA ILE A 376 -36.73 0.18 11.98
C ILE A 376 -37.76 0.64 13.02
N GLY A 377 -37.37 0.85 14.29
CA GLY A 377 -38.22 1.47 15.30
C GLY A 377 -39.16 0.53 16.08
N TYR A 378 -38.81 -0.76 16.22
CA TYR A 378 -39.58 -1.76 16.97
C TYR A 378 -38.83 -2.21 18.24
N PRO A 379 -38.76 -1.37 19.29
CA PRO A 379 -37.89 -1.61 20.44
C PRO A 379 -38.29 -2.82 21.28
N LYS A 380 -39.59 -3.16 21.35
CA LYS A 380 -40.07 -4.34 22.10
C LYS A 380 -39.63 -5.65 21.45
N ASP A 381 -39.78 -5.74 20.14
CA ASP A 381 -39.31 -6.89 19.35
C ASP A 381 -37.78 -7.02 19.39
N ALA A 382 -37.08 -5.88 19.29
CA ALA A 382 -35.62 -5.84 19.42
C ALA A 382 -35.15 -6.39 20.77
N ALA A 383 -35.71 -5.89 21.87
CA ALA A 383 -35.38 -6.35 23.23
C ALA A 383 -35.67 -7.85 23.41
N SER A 384 -36.78 -8.34 22.86
CA SER A 384 -37.13 -9.77 22.92
C SER A 384 -36.12 -10.63 22.16
N ALA A 385 -35.69 -10.21 20.98
CA ALA A 385 -34.69 -10.91 20.18
C ALA A 385 -33.29 -10.89 20.83
N PHE A 386 -32.88 -9.75 21.41
CA PHE A 386 -31.62 -9.65 22.16
C PHE A 386 -31.62 -10.52 23.43
N ALA A 387 -32.71 -10.50 24.20
CA ALA A 387 -32.86 -11.37 25.37
C ALA A 387 -32.74 -12.85 24.99
N ARG A 388 -33.36 -13.25 23.86
CA ARG A 388 -33.23 -14.62 23.36
C ARG A 388 -31.81 -14.96 22.93
N SER A 389 -31.10 -14.03 22.27
CA SER A 389 -29.70 -14.20 21.90
C SER A 389 -28.82 -14.43 23.14
N LEU A 390 -28.96 -13.59 24.18
CA LEU A 390 -28.22 -13.71 25.44
C LEU A 390 -28.56 -14.97 26.23
N GLN A 391 -29.81 -15.43 26.17
CA GLN A 391 -30.20 -16.69 26.82
C GLN A 391 -29.48 -17.89 26.20
N LEU A 392 -29.33 -17.89 24.87
CA LEU A 392 -28.65 -18.96 24.13
C LEU A 392 -27.13 -18.87 24.25
N ASP A 393 -26.60 -17.65 24.34
CA ASP A 393 -25.17 -17.37 24.49
C ASP A 393 -24.94 -16.14 25.38
N PRO A 394 -24.74 -16.32 26.70
CA PRO A 394 -24.49 -15.22 27.63
C PRO A 394 -23.19 -14.46 27.38
N ALA A 395 -22.27 -15.02 26.59
CA ALA A 395 -21.00 -14.41 26.21
C ALA A 395 -21.13 -13.47 25.01
N ASN A 396 -22.28 -13.45 24.31
CA ASN A 396 -22.54 -12.51 23.23
C ASN A 396 -22.74 -11.08 23.77
N LEU A 397 -21.63 -10.37 24.00
CA LEU A 397 -21.63 -9.01 24.54
C LEU A 397 -22.36 -8.00 23.66
N GLU A 398 -22.40 -8.23 22.35
CA GLU A 398 -23.08 -7.34 21.40
C GLU A 398 -24.60 -7.30 21.62
N ALA A 399 -25.18 -8.37 22.17
CA ALA A 399 -26.61 -8.47 22.46
C ALA A 399 -27.02 -7.83 23.80
N ARG A 400 -26.10 -7.24 24.58
CA ARG A 400 -26.40 -6.58 25.87
C ARG A 400 -26.94 -5.14 25.73
N LEU A 401 -27.04 -4.63 24.51
CA LEU A 401 -27.48 -3.28 24.13
C LEU A 401 -29.00 -3.12 24.15
#